data_AF-A0A2G9MM55-F1
#
_entry.id   AF-A0A2G9MM55-F1
#
_cell.length_a   1.000
_cell.length_b   1.000
_cell.length_c   1.000
_cell.angle_alpha   90.00
_cell.angle_beta   90.00
_cell.angle_gamma   90.00
#
_symmetry.space_group_name_H-M   'P 1'
#
loop_
_entity.id
_entity.type
_entity.pdbx_description
1 polymer ?
#
loop_
_entity_poly.entity_id
_entity_poly.type
_entity_poly.pdbx_seq_one_letter_code
_entity_poly.pdbx_strand_id
1 'polypeptide(L)'
;MGKRRSRLDIICDMLVAIQAKGGKIKPTHLMYKANLSHNLLSTYLDELIEKTMVKEMKIDDYRYLIITDKGMEFIQNIKKMKEFQEAFGL
;
A
#
# COMPACT_ATOMS: atom_id res chain seq x y z
N MET A 1 -17.08 -16.78 5.45
CA MET A 1 -17.16 -15.71 6.47
C MET A 1 -16.00 -14.76 6.23
N GLY A 2 -16.25 -13.51 5.83
CA GLY A 2 -15.20 -12.58 5.40
C GLY A 2 -14.25 -12.25 6.56
N LYS A 3 -13.02 -12.75 6.50
CA LYS A 3 -11.96 -12.39 7.45
C LYS A 3 -11.80 -10.87 7.40
N ARG A 4 -11.94 -10.20 8.54
CA ARG A 4 -11.73 -8.75 8.65
C ARG A 4 -10.28 -8.48 8.22
N ARG A 5 -10.07 -7.57 7.26
CA ARG A 5 -8.72 -7.23 6.79
C ARG A 5 -7.89 -6.77 7.97
N SER A 6 -6.73 -7.38 8.16
CA SER A 6 -5.78 -6.91 9.16
C SER A 6 -5.17 -5.60 8.70
N ARG A 7 -4.55 -4.88 9.64
CA ARG A 7 -3.76 -3.69 9.35
C ARG A 7 -2.69 -3.94 8.28
N LEU A 8 -2.03 -5.10 8.38
CA LEU A 8 -0.98 -5.51 7.45
C LEU A 8 -1.53 -5.78 6.05
N ASP A 9 -2.73 -6.37 5.95
CA ASP A 9 -3.41 -6.55 4.66
C ASP A 9 -3.74 -5.19 4.02
N ILE A 10 -4.24 -4.23 4.80
CA ILE A 10 -4.56 -2.88 4.29
C ILE A 10 -3.30 -2.19 3.75
N ILE A 11 -2.20 -2.20 4.51
CA ILE A 11 -0.93 -1.60 4.08
C ILE A 11 -0.41 -2.27 2.80
N CYS A 12 -0.44 -3.60 2.77
CA CYS A 12 -0.01 -4.36 1.60
C CYS A 12 -0.89 -4.07 0.37
N ASP A 13 -2.21 -4.02 0.53
CA ASP A 13 -3.16 -3.68 -0.53
C ASP A 13 -2.87 -2.28 -1.12
N MET A 14 -2.59 -1.29 -0.27
CA MET A 14 -2.27 0.07 -0.71
C MET A 14 -0.97 0.11 -1.51
N LEU A 15 0.09 -0.52 -1.02
CA LEU A 15 1.39 -0.57 -1.71
C LEU A 15 1.30 -1.32 -3.04
N VAL A 16 0.60 -2.46 -3.08
CA VAL A 16 0.35 -3.24 -4.30
C VAL A 16 -0.49 -2.43 -5.30
N ALA A 17 -1.48 -1.66 -4.84
CA ALA A 17 -2.29 -0.81 -5.72
C ALA A 17 -1.45 0.30 -6.39
N ILE A 18 -0.48 0.89 -5.68
CA ILE A 18 0.46 1.86 -6.25
C ILE A 18 1.40 1.15 -7.24
N GLN A 19 1.98 0.01 -6.85
CA GLN A 19 2.88 -0.79 -7.69
C GLN A 19 2.21 -1.18 -9.03
N ALA A 20 0.97 -1.66 -8.98
CA ALA A 20 0.19 -2.07 -10.15
C ALA A 20 -0.12 -0.93 -11.14
N LYS A 21 0.08 0.34 -10.74
CA LYS A 21 -0.01 1.51 -11.62
C LYS A 21 1.34 2.00 -12.13
N GLY A 22 2.36 1.13 -12.13
CA GLY A 22 3.72 1.47 -12.53
C GLY A 22 4.47 2.24 -11.44
N GLY A 23 4.13 2.00 -10.18
CA GLY A 23 4.76 2.64 -9.02
C GLY A 23 4.35 4.09 -8.79
N LYS A 24 3.42 4.65 -9.57
CA LYS A 24 2.91 6.02 -9.44
C LYS A 24 1.39 6.05 -9.58
N ILE A 25 0.68 6.69 -8.65
CA ILE A 25 -0.79 6.79 -8.69
C ILE A 25 -1.28 8.15 -8.18
N LYS A 26 -2.41 8.65 -8.68
CA LYS A 26 -3.08 9.82 -8.08
C LYS A 26 -3.76 9.40 -6.76
N PRO A 27 -3.78 10.23 -5.71
CA PRO A 27 -4.45 9.90 -4.45
C PRO A 27 -5.90 9.46 -4.62
N THR A 28 -6.64 10.13 -5.51
CA THR A 28 -8.04 9.79 -5.85
C THR A 28 -8.18 8.38 -6.40
N HIS A 29 -7.25 7.93 -7.26
CA HIS A 29 -7.28 6.58 -7.82
C HIS A 29 -6.91 5.50 -6.79
N LEU A 30 -6.07 5.82 -5.81
CA LEU A 30 -5.76 4.91 -4.70
C LEU A 30 -7.00 4.70 -3.82
N MET A 31 -7.76 5.78 -3.60
CA MET A 31 -8.96 5.78 -2.78
C MET A 31 -10.06 4.85 -3.32
N TYR A 32 -10.31 4.87 -4.63
CA TYR A 32 -11.27 3.95 -5.26
C TYR A 32 -10.82 2.48 -5.22
N LYS A 33 -9.53 2.19 -5.04
CA LYS A 33 -8.98 0.83 -5.05
C LYS A 33 -8.86 0.19 -3.68
N ALA A 34 -8.69 0.97 -2.61
CA ALA A 34 -8.38 0.42 -1.29
C ALA A 34 -9.60 -0.15 -0.54
N ASN A 35 -10.83 0.14 -0.98
CA ASN A 35 -12.07 -0.20 -0.25
C ASN A 35 -12.02 0.27 1.23
N LEU A 36 -11.48 1.47 1.45
CA LEU A 36 -11.34 2.12 2.75
C LEU A 36 -12.17 3.40 2.77
N SER A 37 -12.62 3.82 3.96
CA SER A 37 -13.12 5.18 4.15
C SER A 37 -11.98 6.19 3.94
N HIS A 38 -12.34 7.43 3.55
CA HIS A 38 -11.37 8.50 3.32
C HIS A 38 -10.41 8.70 4.51
N ASN A 39 -10.97 8.76 5.73
CA ASN A 39 -10.19 9.00 6.94
C ASN A 39 -9.18 7.89 7.20
N LEU A 40 -9.60 6.62 7.05
CA LEU A 40 -8.72 5.49 7.30
C LEU A 40 -7.60 5.42 6.26
N LEU A 41 -7.91 5.73 4.99
CA LEU A 41 -6.91 5.81 3.94
C LEU A 41 -5.89 6.91 4.20
N SER A 42 -6.32 8.09 4.63
CA SER A 42 -5.42 9.18 5.00
C SER A 42 -4.47 8.75 6.11
N THR A 43 -4.99 8.17 7.20
CA THR A 43 -4.16 7.70 8.33
C THR A 43 -3.09 6.69 7.88
N TYR A 44 -3.46 5.71 7.05
CA TYR A 44 -2.48 4.75 6.55
C TYR A 44 -1.50 5.36 5.54
N LEU A 45 -1.96 6.29 4.71
CA LEU A 45 -1.10 6.98 3.76
C LEU A 45 -0.05 7.83 4.47
N ASP A 46 -0.46 8.58 5.49
CA ASP A 46 0.43 9.40 6.32
C ASP A 46 1.51 8.52 6.96
N GLU A 47 1.12 7.36 7.50
CA GLU A 47 2.08 6.38 8.04
C GLU A 47 3.05 5.83 6.98
N LEU A 48 2.56 5.52 5.78
CA LEU A 48 3.41 5.02 4.69
C LEU A 48 4.42 6.07 4.24
N ILE A 49 4.05 7.35 4.26
CA ILE A 49 4.92 8.48 3.97
C ILE A 49 5.95 8.67 5.09
N GLU A 50 5.50 8.68 6.35
CA GLU A 50 6.37 8.78 7.54
C GLU A 50 7.41 7.66 7.56
N LYS A 51 6.99 6.43 7.23
CA LYS A 51 7.86 5.25 7.12
C LYS A 51 8.66 5.18 5.82
N THR A 52 8.62 6.21 4.99
CA THR A 52 9.36 6.32 3.71
C THR A 52 9.08 5.18 2.72
N MET A 53 7.93 4.52 2.82
CA MET A 53 7.47 3.48 1.89
C MET A 53 6.76 4.08 0.66
N VAL A 54 6.19 5.27 0.82
CA VAL A 54 5.56 6.07 -0.24
C VAL A 54 6.12 7.49 -0.15
N LYS A 55 6.21 8.18 -1.29
CA LYS A 55 6.53 9.60 -1.38
C LYS A 55 5.43 10.33 -2.12
N GLU A 56 5.11 11.54 -1.68
CA GLU A 56 4.29 12.45 -2.47
C GLU A 56 5.16 13.29 -3.40
N MET A 57 4.70 13.47 -4.63
CA MET A 57 5.33 14.35 -5.60
C MET A 57 4.26 15.16 -6.31
N LYS A 58 4.53 16.46 -6.48
CA LYS A 58 3.73 17.32 -7.36
C LYS A 58 4.39 17.34 -8.74
N ILE A 59 3.65 16.90 -9.76
CA ILE A 59 4.07 16.98 -11.17
C ILE A 59 3.01 17.84 -11.84
N ASP A 60 3.44 19.01 -12.35
CA ASP A 60 2.56 20.08 -12.81
C ASP A 60 1.58 20.51 -11.72
N ASP A 61 0.28 20.48 -11.99
CA ASP A 61 -0.80 20.79 -11.05
C ASP A 61 -1.35 19.56 -10.30
N TYR A 62 -0.79 18.37 -10.56
CA TYR A 62 -1.32 17.12 -9.99
C TYR A 62 -0.40 16.54 -8.90
N ARG A 63 -1.03 16.03 -7.84
CA ARG A 63 -0.37 15.23 -6.80
C ARG A 63 -0.31 13.76 -7.21
N TYR A 64 0.83 13.15 -6.97
CA TYR A 64 1.10 11.74 -7.19
C TYR A 64 1.72 11.11 -5.95
N LEU A 65 1.33 9.87 -5.70
CA LEU A 65 1.94 8.97 -4.73
C LEU A 65 2.86 8.02 -5.48
N ILE A 66 4.11 7.94 -5.04
CA ILE A 66 5.16 7.13 -5.66
C ILE A 66 5.65 6.12 -4.62
N ILE A 67 5.60 4.83 -4.95
CA ILE A 67 6.18 3.80 -4.10
C ILE A 67 7.70 3.89 -4.11
N THR A 68 8.34 3.74 -2.95
CA THR A 68 9.80 3.74 -2.83
C THR A 68 10.34 2.32 -2.89
N ASP A 69 11.66 2.18 -3.01
CA ASP A 69 12.33 0.88 -2.91
C ASP A 69 12.01 0.17 -1.59
N LYS A 70 11.92 0.93 -0.49
CA LYS A 70 11.52 0.40 0.83
C LYS A 70 10.09 -0.13 0.83
N GLY A 71 9.17 0.56 0.15
CA GLY A 71 7.80 0.08 -0.03
C GLY A 71 7.73 -1.20 -0.87
N MET A 72 8.55 -1.28 -1.92
CA MET A 72 8.66 -2.47 -2.78
C MET A 72 9.23 -3.67 -2.00
N GLU A 73 10.28 -3.43 -1.20
CA GLU A 73 10.88 -4.45 -0.33
C GLU A 73 9.86 -4.96 0.70
N PHE A 74 9.07 -4.07 1.30
CA PHE A 74 8.03 -4.44 2.24
C PHE A 74 7.01 -5.41 1.61
N ILE A 75 6.54 -5.15 0.38
CA ILE A 75 5.65 -6.06 -0.34
C ILE A 75 6.30 -7.45 -0.48
N GLN A 76 7.58 -7.51 -0.87
CA GLN A 76 8.29 -8.79 -1.05
C GLN A 76 8.43 -9.56 0.27
N ASN A 77 8.73 -8.86 1.36
CA ASN A 77 8.87 -9.46 2.68
C ASN A 77 7.54 -10.05 3.18
N ILE A 78 6.43 -9.33 2.98
CA ILE A 78 5.09 -9.86 3.30
C ILE A 78 4.75 -11.08 2.44
N LYS A 79 5.08 -11.06 1.14
CA LYS A 79 4.85 -12.19 0.25
C LYS A 79 5.61 -13.44 0.73
N LYS A 80 6.91 -13.31 1.00
CA LYS A 80 7.74 -14.40 1.53
C LYS A 80 7.21 -14.95 2.86
N MET A 81 6.72 -14.07 3.74
CA MET A 81 6.14 -14.48 5.02
C MET A 81 4.85 -15.30 4.82
N LYS A 82 3.98 -14.90 3.89
CA LYS A 82 2.76 -15.65 3.56
C LYS A 82 3.09 -17.02 2.95
N GLU A 83 4.02 -17.06 2.00
CA GLU A 83 4.50 -18.32 1.41
C GLU A 83 5.10 -19.26 2.47
N PHE A 84 5.85 -18.71 3.43
CA PHE A 84 6.37 -19.47 4.56
C PHE A 84 5.23 -20.03 5.43
N GLN A 85 4.25 -19.20 5.82
CA GLN A 85 3.10 -19.67 6.60
C GLN A 85 2.35 -20.81 5.90
N GLU A 86 2.11 -20.68 4.59
CA GLU A 86 1.48 -21.70 3.77
C GLU A 86 2.29 -23.00 3.71
N ALA A 87 3.62 -22.91 3.56
CA ALA A 87 4.50 -24.08 3.51
C ALA A 87 4.53 -24.88 4.83
N PHE A 88 4.29 -24.22 5.97
CA PHE A 88 4.28 -24.84 7.30
C PHE A 88 2.86 -25.06 7.86
N GLY A 89 1.80 -24.74 7.10
CA GLY A 89 0.41 -24.96 7.50
C GLY A 89 -0.06 -24.14 8.71
N LEU A 90 0.50 -22.94 8.91
CA LEU A 90 0.22 -22.03 10.02
C LEU A 90 -0.90 -21.02 9.72
#